data_AF-A0AAW4W8J2-F1
#
_entry.id   AF-A0AAW4W8J2-F1
#
_cell.length_a   1.000
_cell.length_b   1.000
_cell.length_c   1.000
_cell.angle_alpha   90.00
_cell.angle_beta   90.00
_cell.angle_gamma   90.00
#
_symmetry.space_group_name_H-M   'P 1'
#
loop_
_entity.id
_entity.type
_entity.pdbx_description
1 polymer ?
#
loop_
_entity_poly.entity_id
_entity_poly.type
_entity_poly.pdbx_seq_one_letter_code
_entity_poly.pdbx_strand_id
1 'polypeptide(L)'
;MGQTYTGLSGKTKDDFGHGQARFVTYMNVFSNPISNPEMTEPIEIGPKQNEVEVGDVFFTTSSETPEEVGMSSILLEKRGKTYLNSFCFGFRPSEKIDSYYLAYMLRSESARAKITLLAQGISRYNISKNKVMEIAVSFVPFNFHSITT
;
A
#
# COMPACT_ATOMS: atom_id res chain seq x y z
N MET A 1 -13.61 -4.86 8.86
CA MET A 1 -13.48 -5.02 7.38
C MET A 1 -13.35 -3.67 6.67
N GLY A 2 -12.29 -3.46 5.87
CA GLY A 2 -12.00 -2.18 5.20
C GLY A 2 -12.45 -2.07 3.72
N GLN A 3 -12.04 -1.00 3.04
CA GLN A 3 -12.34 -0.75 1.61
C GLN A 3 -11.06 -0.59 0.79
N THR A 4 -11.08 -1.04 -0.48
CA THR A 4 -9.96 -0.82 -1.41
C THR A 4 -10.21 0.38 -2.31
N TYR A 5 -9.14 1.01 -2.77
CA TYR A 5 -9.19 2.13 -3.72
C TYR A 5 -8.00 2.08 -4.69
N THR A 6 -8.15 2.72 -5.85
CA THR A 6 -7.08 2.85 -6.84
C THR A 6 -6.14 4.00 -6.50
N GLY A 7 -4.86 3.86 -6.85
CA GLY A 7 -3.97 5.02 -6.96
C GLY A 7 -4.39 5.98 -8.08
N LEU A 8 -3.46 6.86 -8.44
CA LEU A 8 -3.65 7.90 -9.44
C LEU A 8 -4.22 7.35 -10.76
N SER A 9 -5.25 8.02 -11.28
CA SER A 9 -5.88 7.68 -12.55
C SER A 9 -5.95 8.85 -13.50
N GLY A 10 -5.77 8.60 -14.81
CA GLY A 10 -5.89 9.62 -15.85
C GLY A 10 -4.76 10.66 -15.85
N LYS A 11 -3.57 10.29 -15.36
CA LYS A 11 -2.37 11.14 -15.34
C LYS A 11 -1.47 10.89 -16.55
N THR A 12 -0.86 11.97 -17.03
CA THR A 12 0.15 11.98 -18.09
C THR A 12 1.49 12.40 -17.52
N LYS A 13 2.58 12.23 -18.29
CA LYS A 13 3.93 12.61 -17.86
C LYS A 13 4.02 14.09 -17.45
N ASP A 14 3.26 14.95 -18.12
CA ASP A 14 3.27 16.39 -17.91
C ASP A 14 2.66 16.81 -16.57
N ASP A 15 1.97 15.92 -15.85
CA ASP A 15 1.41 16.18 -14.51
C ASP A 15 2.44 16.00 -13.38
N PHE A 16 3.59 15.38 -13.63
CA PHE A 16 4.56 14.97 -12.59
C PHE A 16 5.69 15.98 -12.39
N GLY A 17 6.32 15.96 -11.21
CA GLY A 17 7.52 16.76 -10.90
C GLY A 17 7.24 18.22 -10.52
N HIS A 18 5.98 18.63 -10.48
CA HIS A 18 5.53 19.95 -10.03
C HIS A 18 4.16 19.83 -9.35
N GLY A 19 3.57 20.95 -8.93
CA GLY A 19 2.29 20.98 -8.20
C GLY A 19 2.45 20.96 -6.68
N GLN A 20 1.37 21.32 -5.98
CA GLN A 20 1.34 21.45 -4.51
C GLN A 20 1.06 20.11 -3.79
N ALA A 21 0.51 19.14 -4.52
CA ALA A 21 0.24 17.80 -4.00
C ALA A 21 1.44 16.89 -4.20
N ARG A 22 1.43 15.76 -3.50
CA ARG A 22 2.47 14.74 -3.61
C ARG A 22 1.84 13.36 -3.85
N PHE A 23 2.63 12.40 -4.30
CA PHE A 23 2.22 11.00 -4.30
C PHE A 23 3.29 10.09 -3.72
N VAL A 24 2.85 9.04 -3.04
CA VAL A 24 3.69 7.91 -2.62
C VAL A 24 4.17 7.20 -3.87
N THR A 25 5.48 7.21 -4.11
CA THR A 25 6.08 6.61 -5.31
C THR A 25 5.97 5.09 -5.28
N TYR A 26 6.10 4.44 -6.44
CA TYR A 26 6.15 2.98 -6.52
C TYR A 26 7.27 2.41 -5.64
N MET A 27 8.47 2.99 -5.72
CA MET A 27 9.63 2.54 -4.95
C MET A 27 9.43 2.70 -3.45
N ASN A 28 8.64 3.68 -3.02
CA ASN A 28 8.30 3.82 -1.61
C ASN A 28 7.50 2.62 -1.10
N VAL A 29 6.44 2.22 -1.82
CA VAL A 29 5.62 1.06 -1.47
C VAL A 29 6.42 -0.24 -1.60
N PHE A 30 7.19 -0.36 -2.68
CA PHE A 30 7.98 -1.53 -2.98
C PHE A 30 9.04 -1.80 -1.91
N SER A 31 9.85 -0.80 -1.57
CA SER A 31 11.03 -0.99 -0.72
C SER A 31 10.72 -0.94 0.78
N ASN A 32 9.72 -0.15 1.21
CA ASN A 32 9.56 0.15 2.64
C ASN A 32 8.31 -0.49 3.25
N PRO A 33 8.44 -1.25 4.36
CA PRO A 33 7.29 -1.72 5.15
C PRO A 33 6.42 -0.57 5.67
N ILE A 34 7.04 0.55 5.99
CA ILE A 34 6.40 1.79 6.43
C ILE A 34 6.74 2.85 5.38
N SER A 35 5.73 3.53 4.85
CA SER A 35 5.95 4.53 3.81
C SER A 35 6.82 5.68 4.32
N ASN A 36 7.88 6.00 3.57
CA ASN A 36 8.78 7.11 3.88
C ASN A 36 8.25 8.41 3.24
N PRO A 37 7.91 9.47 4.01
CA PRO A 37 7.40 10.71 3.43
C PRO A 37 8.36 11.42 2.50
N GLU A 38 9.68 11.20 2.64
CA GLU A 38 10.69 11.77 1.75
C GLU A 38 10.70 11.10 0.37
N MET A 39 10.18 9.86 0.26
CA MET A 39 10.02 9.15 -1.02
C MET A 39 8.66 9.41 -1.67
N THR A 40 8.16 10.64 -1.51
CA THR A 40 7.01 11.16 -2.23
C THR A 40 7.48 12.18 -3.26
N GLU A 41 6.75 12.31 -4.36
CA GLU A 41 7.11 13.24 -5.44
C GLU A 41 5.99 14.23 -5.73
N PRO A 42 6.29 15.46 -6.19
CA PRO A 42 5.28 16.45 -6.56
C PRO A 42 4.41 15.98 -7.73
N ILE A 43 3.13 16.31 -7.67
CA ILE A 43 2.17 16.07 -8.75
C ILE A 43 1.10 17.17 -8.83
N GLU A 44 0.73 17.52 -10.05
CA GLU A 44 -0.42 18.36 -10.35
C GLU A 44 -1.70 17.53 -10.37
N ILE A 45 -2.73 17.98 -9.65
CA ILE A 45 -3.93 17.18 -9.39
C ILE A 45 -5.16 17.83 -10.05
N GLY A 46 -5.58 17.25 -11.18
CA GLY A 46 -6.94 17.40 -11.70
C GLY A 46 -8.04 16.82 -10.77
N PRO A 47 -9.31 17.05 -11.08
CA PRO A 47 -10.42 16.70 -10.20
C PRO A 47 -10.60 15.19 -10.01
N LYS A 48 -11.01 14.79 -8.79
CA LYS A 48 -11.31 13.41 -8.32
C LYS A 48 -10.11 12.44 -8.34
N GLN A 49 -9.38 12.42 -7.23
CA GLN A 49 -8.35 11.42 -6.92
C GLN A 49 -8.56 10.92 -5.48
N ASN A 50 -8.15 9.69 -5.18
CA ASN A 50 -8.23 9.14 -3.83
C ASN A 50 -7.04 9.62 -3.00
N GLU A 51 -7.28 10.53 -2.05
CA GLU A 51 -6.26 10.92 -1.10
C GLU A 51 -6.00 9.77 -0.10
N VAL A 52 -4.72 9.51 0.18
CA VAL A 52 -4.34 8.49 1.17
C VAL A 52 -4.56 9.00 2.59
N GLU A 53 -4.83 8.10 3.52
CA GLU A 53 -5.04 8.39 4.94
C GLU A 53 -4.07 7.58 5.80
N VAL A 54 -3.67 8.17 6.94
CA VAL A 54 -2.82 7.46 7.92
C VAL A 54 -3.56 6.20 8.38
N GLY A 55 -2.85 5.07 8.38
CA GLY A 55 -3.40 3.74 8.61
C GLY A 55 -3.75 2.97 7.32
N ASP A 56 -3.69 3.62 6.15
CA ASP A 56 -3.85 2.92 4.87
C ASP A 56 -2.70 1.93 4.63
N VAL A 57 -3.06 0.81 4.02
CA VAL A 57 -2.14 -0.24 3.55
C VAL A 57 -2.06 -0.15 2.03
N PHE A 58 -0.85 0.00 1.51
CA PHE A 58 -0.59 0.02 0.06
C PHE A 58 -0.07 -1.33 -0.40
N PHE A 59 -0.34 -1.67 -1.66
CA PHE A 59 0.22 -2.84 -2.33
C PHE A 59 0.63 -2.50 -3.76
N THR A 60 1.80 -2.99 -4.21
CA THR A 60 2.18 -2.95 -5.62
C THR A 60 1.32 -3.90 -6.44
N THR A 61 0.84 -3.46 -7.62
CA THR A 61 -0.03 -4.30 -8.46
C THR A 61 0.72 -5.16 -9.46
N SER A 62 1.94 -4.78 -9.82
CA SER A 62 2.72 -5.43 -10.86
C SER A 62 4.22 -5.43 -10.55
N SER A 63 4.95 -6.46 -11.01
CA SER A 63 6.42 -6.51 -11.04
C SER A 63 6.96 -7.39 -12.16
N GLU A 64 8.28 -7.45 -12.31
CA GLU A 64 8.99 -8.33 -13.26
C GLU A 64 9.13 -9.76 -12.74
N THR A 65 9.20 -9.95 -11.41
CA THR A 65 9.25 -11.27 -10.78
C THR A 65 8.01 -11.53 -9.90
N PRO A 66 7.57 -12.79 -9.75
CA PRO A 66 6.48 -13.15 -8.83
C PRO A 66 6.76 -12.74 -7.38
N GLU A 67 8.01 -12.81 -6.95
CA GLU A 67 8.43 -12.55 -5.56
C GLU A 67 8.33 -11.06 -5.20
N GLU A 68 8.25 -10.19 -6.19
CA GLU A 68 8.23 -8.74 -6.06
C GLU A 68 6.83 -8.13 -6.20
N VAL A 69 5.83 -8.89 -6.64
CA VAL A 69 4.47 -8.38 -6.76
C VAL A 69 3.74 -8.38 -5.41
N GLY A 70 2.91 -7.37 -5.16
CA GLY A 70 2.14 -7.27 -3.92
C GLY A 70 2.96 -6.90 -2.70
N MET A 71 4.08 -6.22 -2.91
CA MET A 71 4.85 -5.62 -1.81
C MET A 71 3.98 -4.58 -1.11
N SER A 72 3.94 -4.64 0.22
CA SER A 72 3.04 -3.84 1.02
C SER A 72 3.74 -2.71 1.78
N SER A 73 3.04 -1.61 2.02
CA SER A 73 3.58 -0.51 2.83
C SER A 73 2.47 0.19 3.61
N ILE A 74 2.75 0.55 4.85
CA ILE A 74 1.76 1.14 5.76
C ILE A 74 2.08 2.62 5.92
N LEU A 75 1.07 3.46 5.75
CA LEU A 75 1.21 4.90 5.92
C LEU A 75 1.04 5.30 7.39
N LEU A 76 2.14 5.65 8.07
CA LEU A 76 2.09 6.15 9.45
C LEU A 76 2.04 7.67 9.54
N GLU A 77 2.52 8.37 8.52
CA GLU A 77 2.49 9.82 8.45
C GLU A 77 2.37 10.29 6.99
N LYS A 78 1.71 11.43 6.76
CA LYS A 78 1.67 12.08 5.44
C LYS A 78 1.85 13.58 5.57
N ARG A 79 2.32 14.22 4.50
CA ARG A 79 2.55 15.67 4.42
C ARG A 79 1.62 16.28 3.39
N GLY A 80 0.73 17.16 3.83
CA GLY A 80 -0.24 17.81 2.95
C GLY A 80 -1.10 16.81 2.17
N LYS A 81 -1.53 17.22 0.98
CA LYS A 81 -2.30 16.36 0.07
C LYS A 81 -1.39 15.33 -0.56
N THR A 82 -1.60 14.06 -0.20
CA THR A 82 -0.81 12.93 -0.69
C THR A 82 -1.70 11.91 -1.38
N TYR A 83 -1.25 11.38 -2.52
CA TYR A 83 -1.93 10.39 -3.33
C TYR A 83 -1.07 9.13 -3.46
N LEU A 84 -1.59 8.09 -4.12
CA LEU A 84 -0.90 6.82 -4.30
C LEU A 84 -0.51 6.60 -5.77
N ASN A 85 0.67 6.04 -6.03
CA ASN A 85 1.10 5.68 -7.39
C ASN A 85 0.05 4.84 -8.14
N SER A 86 -0.05 5.02 -9.46
CA SER A 86 -1.01 4.33 -10.33
C SER A 86 -0.82 2.81 -10.42
N PHE A 87 0.40 2.31 -10.19
CA PHE A 87 0.73 0.88 -10.11
C PHE A 87 0.61 0.32 -8.68
N CYS A 88 -0.13 1.03 -7.82
CA CYS A 88 -0.44 0.62 -6.47
C CYS A 88 -1.94 0.73 -6.21
N PHE A 89 -2.42 -0.04 -5.24
CA PHE A 89 -3.76 0.13 -4.68
C PHE A 89 -3.69 0.24 -3.18
N GLY A 90 -4.64 0.98 -2.61
CA GLY A 90 -4.77 1.14 -1.17
C GLY A 90 -5.89 0.26 -0.63
N PHE A 91 -5.72 -0.15 0.61
CA PHE A 91 -6.73 -0.74 1.47
C PHE A 91 -6.82 0.10 2.74
N ARG A 92 -8.02 0.56 3.07
CA ARG A 92 -8.32 1.34 4.27
C ARG A 92 -9.04 0.46 5.28
N PRO A 93 -8.37 -0.03 6.33
CA PRO A 93 -9.02 -0.82 7.36
C PRO A 93 -10.12 -0.02 8.07
N SER A 94 -11.27 -0.65 8.34
CA SER A 94 -12.31 -0.04 9.18
C SER A 94 -12.03 -0.14 10.66
N GLU A 95 -11.20 -1.10 11.05
CA GLU A 95 -10.86 -1.43 12.43
C GLU A 95 -9.42 -1.03 12.70
N LYS A 96 -9.16 -0.59 13.92
CA LYS A 96 -7.80 -0.25 14.36
C LYS A 96 -7.00 -1.53 14.51
N ILE A 97 -6.10 -1.76 13.57
CA ILE A 97 -5.05 -2.78 13.64
C ILE A 97 -3.75 -2.06 14.00
N ASP A 98 -2.91 -2.68 14.83
CA ASP A 98 -1.58 -2.15 15.09
C ASP A 98 -0.81 -2.03 13.76
N SER A 99 -0.51 -0.78 13.40
CA SER A 99 0.04 -0.45 12.08
C SER A 99 1.49 -0.90 11.94
N TYR A 100 2.26 -0.93 13.03
CA TYR A 100 3.63 -1.47 13.02
C TYR A 100 3.61 -2.97 12.84
N TYR A 101 2.76 -3.68 13.60
CA TYR A 101 2.57 -5.11 13.41
C TYR A 101 2.17 -5.45 11.97
N LEU A 102 1.20 -4.73 11.42
CA LEU A 102 0.71 -4.96 10.06
C LEU A 102 1.79 -4.73 9.00
N ALA A 103 2.64 -3.71 9.18
CA ALA A 103 3.74 -3.38 8.28
C ALA A 103 4.73 -4.55 8.11
N TYR A 104 5.08 -5.21 9.21
CA TYR A 104 6.03 -6.32 9.18
C TYR A 104 5.35 -7.68 8.93
N MET A 105 4.14 -7.89 9.43
CA MET A 105 3.41 -9.14 9.23
C MET A 105 3.12 -9.39 7.75
N LEU A 106 2.63 -8.39 7.01
CA LEU A 106 2.33 -8.51 5.56
C LEU A 106 3.59 -8.76 4.71
N ARG A 107 4.78 -8.42 5.23
CA ARG A 107 6.07 -8.66 4.58
C ARG A 107 6.84 -9.85 5.16
N SER A 108 6.25 -10.55 6.13
CA SER A 108 6.82 -11.81 6.62
C SER A 108 6.84 -12.86 5.52
N GLU A 109 7.80 -13.79 5.60
CA GLU A 109 7.95 -14.87 4.63
C GLU A 109 6.63 -15.64 4.42
N SER A 110 5.92 -15.96 5.51
CA SER A 110 4.65 -16.69 5.46
C SER A 110 3.53 -15.93 4.73
N ALA A 111 3.43 -14.60 4.92
CA ALA A 111 2.44 -13.78 4.22
C ALA A 111 2.84 -13.57 2.76
N ARG A 112 4.12 -13.29 2.51
CA ARG A 112 4.67 -13.12 1.16
C ARG A 112 4.50 -14.38 0.32
N ALA A 113 4.76 -15.57 0.88
CA ALA A 113 4.52 -16.83 0.18
C ALA A 113 3.08 -16.95 -0.32
N LYS A 114 2.09 -16.57 0.50
CA LYS A 114 0.67 -16.56 0.10
C LYS A 114 0.38 -15.52 -0.99
N ILE A 115 0.95 -14.32 -0.89
CA ILE A 115 0.76 -13.26 -1.89
C ILE A 115 1.39 -13.64 -3.23
N THR A 116 2.61 -14.17 -3.22
CA THR A 116 3.34 -14.61 -4.42
C THR A 116 2.57 -15.68 -5.20
N LEU A 117 1.84 -16.58 -4.52
CA LEU A 117 0.97 -17.57 -5.18
C LEU A 117 -0.20 -16.95 -5.97
N LEU A 118 -0.55 -15.69 -5.70
CA LEU A 118 -1.56 -14.96 -6.45
C LEU A 118 -1.01 -14.27 -7.71
N ALA A 119 0.31 -14.26 -7.89
CA ALA A 119 0.97 -13.64 -9.03
C ALA A 119 0.57 -14.33 -10.34
N GLN A 120 0.14 -13.55 -11.33
CA GLN A 120 -0.23 -14.07 -12.65
C GLN A 120 0.48 -13.27 -13.75
N GLY A 121 1.10 -13.97 -14.70
CA GLY A 121 1.83 -13.34 -15.80
C GLY A 121 2.95 -14.23 -16.35
N ILE A 122 3.64 -13.73 -17.37
CA ILE A 122 4.83 -14.36 -17.97
C ILE A 122 6.00 -13.39 -17.94
N SER A 123 5.88 -12.24 -18.62
CA SER A 123 6.93 -11.20 -18.62
C SER A 123 6.72 -10.11 -17.58
N ARG A 124 5.47 -9.87 -17.18
CA ARG A 124 5.10 -9.03 -16.05
C ARG A 124 4.05 -9.74 -15.24
N TYR A 125 4.29 -9.86 -13.96
CA TYR A 125 3.38 -10.47 -13.01
C TYR A 125 2.47 -9.41 -12.42
N ASN A 126 1.21 -9.75 -12.24
CA ASN A 126 0.20 -8.87 -11.66
C ASN A 126 -0.56 -9.60 -10.55
N ILE A 127 -1.16 -8.84 -9.65
CA ILE A 127 -2.09 -9.36 -8.64
C ILE A 127 -3.46 -8.68 -8.73
N SER A 128 -4.50 -9.48 -8.49
CA SER A 128 -5.85 -8.97 -8.34
C SER A 128 -6.08 -8.49 -6.91
N LYS A 129 -6.57 -7.26 -6.76
CA LYS A 129 -6.91 -6.66 -5.45
C LYS A 129 -7.87 -7.55 -4.67
N ASN A 130 -8.91 -8.08 -5.33
CA ASN A 130 -9.90 -8.95 -4.70
C ASN A 130 -9.24 -10.22 -4.13
N LYS A 131 -8.33 -10.85 -4.89
CA LYS A 131 -7.60 -12.04 -4.43
C LYS A 131 -6.69 -11.72 -3.23
N VAL A 132 -6.06 -10.55 -3.20
CA VAL A 132 -5.24 -10.13 -2.03
C VAL A 132 -6.12 -9.99 -0.79
N MET A 133 -7.35 -9.48 -0.94
CA MET A 133 -8.29 -9.34 0.18
C MET A 133 -8.84 -10.68 0.71
N GLU A 134 -8.76 -11.75 -0.09
CA GLU A 134 -9.15 -13.10 0.31
C GLU A 134 -8.06 -13.84 1.10
N ILE A 135 -6.83 -13.29 1.18
CA ILE A 135 -5.75 -13.92 1.93
C ILE A 135 -6.08 -13.92 3.42
N ALA A 136 -6.29 -15.13 3.96
CA ALA A 136 -6.30 -15.35 5.40
C ALA A 136 -4.88 -15.15 5.97
N VAL A 137 -4.63 -13.97 6.50
CA VAL A 137 -3.49 -13.70 7.38
C VAL A 137 -3.92 -13.91 8.83
N SER A 138 -3.11 -14.66 9.59
CA SER A 138 -3.37 -14.88 11.01
C SER A 138 -3.17 -13.58 11.76
N PHE A 139 -4.26 -12.86 12.02
CA PHE A 139 -4.23 -11.74 12.94
C PHE A 139 -4.17 -12.30 14.35
N VAL A 140 -3.11 -12.01 15.10
CA VAL A 140 -3.11 -12.23 16.54
C VAL A 140 -3.83 -11.02 17.14
N PRO A 141 -5.06 -11.15 17.69
CA PRO A 141 -5.70 -10.03 18.35
C PRO A 141 -4.86 -9.59 19.56
N PHE A 142 -4.44 -8.34 19.56
CA PHE A 142 -3.75 -7.73 20.70
C PHE A 142 -4.76 -7.53 21.84
N ASN A 143 -4.80 -8.45 22.79
CA ASN A 143 -5.45 -8.21 24.09
C ASN A 143 -4.43 -7.55 25.01
N PHE A 144 -4.51 -6.23 25.18
CA PHE A 144 -3.94 -5.59 26.36
C PHE A 144 -4.73 -6.05 27.59
N HIS A 145 -4.21 -7.03 28.32
CA HIS A 145 -4.46 -7.03 29.77
C HIS A 145 -3.55 -5.96 30.35
N SER A 146 -4.12 -4.80 30.66
CA SER A 146 -3.49 -3.79 31.48
C SER A 146 -3.06 -4.43 32.80
N ILE A 147 -1.77 -4.68 32.96
CA ILE A 147 -1.18 -4.93 34.27
C ILE A 147 -1.15 -3.55 34.94
N THR A 148 -2.22 -3.20 35.64
CA THR A 148 -2.18 -2.18 36.68
C THR A 148 -1.17 -2.64 37.72
N THR A 149 -0.07 -1.90 37.86
CA THR A 149 0.76 -1.86 39.06
C THR A 149 0.49 -0.55 39.77
#